data_AF-A0A534U045-F1
#
_entry.id   AF-A0A534U045-F1
#
_cell.length_a   1.000
_cell.length_b   1.000
_cell.length_c   1.000
_cell.angle_alpha   90.00
_cell.angle_beta   90.00
_cell.angle_gamma   90.00
#
_symmetry.space_group_name_H-M   'P 1'
#
loop_
_entity.id
_entity.type
_entity.pdbx_description
1 polymer ?
#
loop_
_entity_poly.entity_id
_entity_poly.type
_entity_poly.pdbx_seq_one_letter_code
_entity_poly.pdbx_strand_id
1 'polypeptide(L)' 'MFIVADDSTVAEPLCDLYLRVMPSIGDKARSLTGSKGPYSNGRAKALLGWQPVHSWRRD' A
#
# COMPACT_ATOMS: atom_id res chain seq x y z
N MET A 1 10.70 -6.73 -6.66
CA MET A 1 10.14 -5.67 -7.53
C MET A 1 8.67 -5.98 -7.69
N PHE A 2 7.77 -5.04 -7.38
CA PHE A 2 6.33 -5.30 -7.28
C PHE A 2 5.55 -4.52 -8.35
N ILE A 3 4.56 -5.20 -8.93
CA ILE A 3 3.56 -4.66 -9.86
C ILE A 3 2.24 -4.66 -9.09
N VAL A 4 1.89 -3.52 -8.50
CA VAL A 4 0.76 -3.35 -7.58
C VAL A 4 0.14 -1.97 -7.76
N ALA A 5 -1.12 -1.81 -7.38
CA ALA A 5 -1.80 -0.52 -7.37
C ALA A 5 -1.08 0.51 -6.47
N ASP A 6 -1.41 1.79 -6.66
CA ASP A 6 -0.88 2.88 -5.81
C ASP A 6 -1.53 2.91 -4.42
N ASP A 7 -2.70 2.27 -4.29
CA ASP A 7 -3.53 2.24 -3.10
C ASP A 7 -3.83 0.81 -2.62
N SER A 8 -4.11 0.71 -1.33
CA SER A 8 -4.54 -0.51 -0.64
C SER A 8 -6.00 -0.82 -0.97
N THR A 9 -6.34 -2.11 -1.10
CA THR A 9 -7.73 -2.59 -1.16
C THR A 9 -8.49 -2.38 0.16
N VAL A 10 -7.77 -2.21 1.27
CA VAL A 10 -8.36 -2.08 2.61
C VAL A 10 -9.01 -0.70 2.76
N ALA A 11 -10.22 -0.65 3.32
CA ALA A 11 -11.03 0.56 3.45
C ALA A 11 -10.60 1.54 4.57
N GLU A 12 -9.60 1.15 5.38
CA GLU A 12 -9.04 1.94 6.49
C GLU A 12 -7.50 1.96 6.42
N PRO A 13 -6.83 2.92 7.09
CA PRO A 13 -5.38 2.96 7.13
C PRO A 13 -4.76 1.68 7.68
N LEU A 14 -3.76 1.16 6.98
CA LEU A 14 -3.09 -0.07 7.41
C LEU A 14 -2.33 0.11 8.73
N CYS A 15 -1.90 1.33 9.06
CA CYS A 15 -1.33 1.64 10.37
C CYS A 15 -2.30 1.33 11.52
N ASP A 16 -3.60 1.48 11.31
CA ASP A 16 -4.62 1.25 12.35
C ASP A 16 -5.10 -0.21 12.33
N LEU A 17 -5.29 -0.78 11.13
CA LEU A 17 -5.68 -2.19 10.98
C LEU A 17 -4.62 -3.14 11.52
N TYR A 18 -3.36 -2.96 11.16
CA TYR A 18 -2.31 -3.92 11.51
C TYR A 18 -2.06 -3.99 13.02
N LEU A 19 -2.28 -2.91 13.77
CA LEU A 19 -2.21 -2.97 15.23
C LEU A 19 -3.27 -3.90 15.84
N ARG A 20 -4.44 -4.04 15.21
CA ARG A 20 -5.52 -4.91 15.67
C ARG A 20 -5.34 -6.36 15.24
N VAL A 21 -4.92 -6.60 13.99
CA VAL A 21 -4.89 -7.97 13.41
C VAL A 21 -3.49 -8.61 13.41
N MET A 22 -2.43 -7.82 13.54
CA MET A 22 -1.05 -8.31 13.58
C MET A 22 -0.18 -7.46 14.53
N PRO A 23 -0.42 -7.50 15.86
CA PRO A 23 0.28 -6.65 16.81
C PRO A 23 1.81 -6.79 16.77
N SER A 24 2.33 -7.97 16.40
CA SER A 24 3.77 -8.25 16.26
C SER A 24 4.48 -7.42 15.19
N ILE A 25 3.74 -6.74 14.31
CA ILE A 25 4.32 -5.79 13.34
C ILE A 25 4.96 -4.57 14.02
N GLY A 26 4.52 -4.24 15.23
CA GLY A 26 4.92 -3.04 15.96
C GLY A 26 4.78 -1.78 15.10
N ASP A 27 5.82 -0.95 15.11
CA ASP A 27 5.81 0.34 14.42
C ASP A 27 6.06 0.27 12.90
N LYS A 28 6.27 -0.92 12.32
CA LYS A 28 6.60 -1.05 10.89
C LYS A 28 5.47 -0.57 9.98
N ALA A 29 4.23 -0.55 10.47
CA ALA A 29 3.07 -0.07 9.73
C ALA A 29 2.85 1.45 9.84
N ARG A 30 3.62 2.17 10.67
CA ARG A 30 3.37 3.58 11.03
C ARG A 30 3.27 4.51 9.82
N SER A 31 4.01 4.24 8.74
CA SER A 31 4.00 5.05 7.52
C SER A 31 2.87 4.70 6.54
N LEU A 32 2.12 3.62 6.79
CA LEU A 32 1.03 3.14 5.94
C LEU A 32 -0.29 3.85 6.26
N THR A 33 -0.25 5.18 6.18
CA THR A 33 -1.38 6.07 6.47
C THR A 33 -2.28 6.26 5.24
N GLY A 34 -3.51 6.73 5.46
CA GLY A 34 -4.48 6.96 4.39
C GLY A 34 -4.78 5.68 3.62
N SER A 35 -4.61 5.68 2.29
CA SER A 35 -4.82 4.52 1.43
C SER A 35 -3.51 3.81 1.03
N LYS A 36 -2.37 4.08 1.66
CA LYS A 36 -1.09 3.48 1.25
C LYS A 36 -1.10 1.95 1.41
N GLY A 37 -0.67 1.25 0.36
CA GLY A 37 -0.45 -0.19 0.39
C GLY A 37 0.86 -0.60 1.08
N PRO A 38 1.00 -1.88 1.48
CA PRO A 38 2.21 -2.38 2.16
C PRO A 38 3.39 -2.60 1.18
N TYR A 39 3.13 -2.57 -0.12
CA TYR A 39 4.13 -2.74 -1.18
C TYR A 39 4.29 -1.44 -1.97
N SER A 40 5.52 -1.18 -2.42
CA SER A 40 5.82 -0.07 -3.33
C SER A 40 6.01 -0.57 -4.75
N ASN A 41 5.34 0.09 -5.71
CA ASN A 41 5.56 -0.07 -7.14
C ASN A 41 6.57 0.93 -7.72
N GLY A 42 7.20 1.77 -6.89
CA GLY A 42 8.05 2.87 -7.36
C GLY A 42 9.21 2.41 -8.25
N ARG A 43 9.76 1.22 -7.98
CA ARG A 43 10.82 0.62 -8.81
C ARG A 43 10.31 0.18 -10.19
N ALA A 44 9.05 -0.27 -10.29
CA ALA A 44 8.46 -0.63 -11.58
C ALA A 44 8.17 0.60 -12.43
N LYS A 45 7.69 1.68 -11.81
CA LYS A 45 7.56 3.00 -12.45
C LYS A 45 8.89 3.49 -13.01
N ALA A 46 9.93 3.47 -12.18
CA ALA A 46 11.23 4.01 -12.55
C ALA A 46 11.97 3.20 -13.62
N LEU A 47 11.95 1.87 -13.54
CA LEU A 47 12.77 1.02 -14.42
C LEU A 47 12.05 0.53 -15.66
N LEU A 48 10.71 0.42 -15.63
CA LEU A 48 9.92 -0.13 -16.74
C LEU A 48 8.98 0.87 -17.39
N GLY A 49 8.82 2.08 -16.84
CA GLY A 49 7.75 2.99 -17.24
C GLY A 49 6.35 2.43 -16.95
N TRP A 50 6.25 1.41 -16.09
CA TRP A 50 4.98 0.77 -15.76
C TRP A 50 4.18 1.62 -14.76
N GLN A 51 2.87 1.72 -14.94
CA GLN A 51 1.97 2.42 -14.02
C GLN A 51 0.60 1.70 -13.91
N PRO A 52 -0.05 1.71 -12.74
CA PRO A 52 -1.38 1.12 -12.58
C PRO A 52 -2.45 1.99 -13.24
N VAL A 53 -3.24 1.40 -14.15
CA VAL A 53 -4.36 2.09 -14.82
C VAL A 53 -5.66 2.14 -14.01
N HIS A 54 -5.72 1.39 -12.89
CA HIS A 54 -6.89 1.29 -12.01
C HIS A 54 -6.53 1.65 -10.57
N SER A 55 -7.52 2.12 -9.82
CA SER A 55 -7.39 2.53 -8.40
C SER A 55 -8.57 2.03 -7.56
N TRP A 56 -8.25 1.44 -6.41
CA TRP A 56 -9.25 1.00 -5.42
C TRP A 56 -10.00 2.14 -4.71
N ARG A 57 -9.70 3.40 -5.03
CA ARG A 57 -10.33 4.59 -4.45
C ARG A 57 -11.14 5.40 -5.45
N ARG A 58 -10.90 5.19 -6.75
CA ARG A 58 -11.44 6.05 -7.80
C ARG A 58 -12.33 5.29 -8.79
N ASP A 59 -12.11 3.99 -8.93
CA ASP A 59 -12.90 3.09 -9.77
C ASP A 59 -13.93 2.34 -8.90
#